data_AF-A0A2H0QEV4-F1
#
_entry.id   AF-A0A2H0QEV4-F1
#
_cell.length_a   1.000
_cell.length_b   1.000
_cell.length_c   1.000
_cell.angle_alpha   90.00
_cell.angle_beta   90.00
_cell.angle_gamma   90.00
#
_symmetry.space_group_name_H-M   'P 1'
#
loop_
_entity.id
_entity.type
_entity.pdbx_description
1 polymer ?
#
loop_
_entity_poly.entity_id
_entity_poly.type
_entity_poly.pdbx_seq_one_letter_code
_entity_poly.pdbx_strand_id
1 'polypeptide(L)'
;MENSKKEKNLPWLNADGTKKTDAEIEKSGRTWSSETWNRYLDSSVGTLRDDNLSFFHDMDTDEMSEKAIVIQCLNQGKYREELETALLIALDRLTNSEKFIIKESFWKGVHDKDIAKKMKSPHKSVRVLKSRALKKLGQILSGQQLKDEILHLKNSNLLSNVISLKKQWIQRDSLTFR
;
A
#
# COMPACT_ATOMS: atom_id res chain seq x y z
N MET A 1 35.06 25.79 -43.51
CA MET A 1 34.14 26.05 -42.38
C MET A 1 34.20 24.85 -41.45
N GLU A 2 35.11 24.92 -40.48
CA GLU A 2 35.29 23.91 -39.43
C GLU A 2 34.12 23.96 -38.45
N ASN A 3 33.22 22.98 -38.51
CA ASN A 3 32.27 22.75 -37.43
C ASN A 3 32.96 21.89 -36.36
N SER A 4 33.75 22.56 -35.51
CA SER A 4 34.28 22.02 -34.27
C SER A 4 33.13 21.71 -33.31
N LYS A 5 32.50 20.54 -33.47
CA LYS A 5 31.64 19.96 -32.43
C LYS A 5 32.54 19.59 -31.26
N LYS A 6 32.65 20.50 -30.29
CA LYS A 6 33.08 20.14 -28.92
C LYS A 6 32.04 19.20 -28.33
N GLU A 7 32.08 17.94 -28.73
CA GLU A 7 31.44 16.87 -27.97
C GLU A 7 32.07 16.90 -26.59
N LYS A 8 31.26 17.29 -25.60
CA LYS A 8 31.64 17.25 -24.19
C LYS A 8 32.17 15.83 -23.93
N ASN A 9 33.45 15.73 -23.61
CA ASN A 9 34.14 14.48 -23.31
C ASN A 9 33.52 13.87 -22.03
N LEU A 10 32.37 13.19 -22.18
CA LEU A 10 31.66 12.58 -21.06
C LEU A 10 32.43 11.33 -20.64
N PRO A 11 32.85 11.19 -19.38
CA PRO A 11 33.75 10.10 -18.99
C PRO A 11 33.11 8.71 -19.04
N TRP A 12 31.78 8.63 -19.13
CA TRP A 12 31.02 7.40 -19.34
C TRP A 12 30.80 7.03 -20.82
N LEU A 13 31.31 7.83 -21.75
CA LEU A 13 31.31 7.52 -23.18
C LEU A 13 32.71 7.16 -23.66
N ASN A 14 32.77 6.32 -24.68
CA ASN A 14 33.95 6.02 -25.47
C ASN A 14 34.21 7.14 -26.49
N ALA A 15 35.39 7.13 -27.12
CA ALA A 15 35.76 8.13 -28.12
C ALA A 15 34.88 8.11 -29.39
N ASP A 16 34.18 7.00 -29.62
CA ASP A 16 33.18 6.82 -30.68
C ASP A 16 31.75 7.23 -30.24
N GLY A 17 31.59 7.75 -29.02
CA GLY A 17 30.31 8.15 -28.44
C GLY A 17 29.47 7.00 -27.88
N THR A 18 29.96 5.75 -27.90
CA THR A 18 29.26 4.60 -27.31
C THR A 18 29.36 4.61 -25.78
N LYS A 19 28.41 3.97 -25.10
CA LYS A 19 28.45 3.84 -23.63
C LYS A 19 29.53 2.84 -23.22
N LYS A 20 30.33 3.20 -22.22
CA LYS A 20 31.22 2.27 -21.54
C LYS A 20 30.41 1.20 -20.80
N THR A 21 31.01 0.02 -20.65
CA THR A 21 30.43 -1.10 -19.89
C THR A 21 30.45 -0.83 -18.39
N ASP A 22 29.60 -1.52 -17.63
CA ASP A 22 29.50 -1.33 -16.18
C ASP A 22 30.84 -1.56 -15.46
N ALA A 23 31.64 -2.53 -15.92
CA ALA A 23 32.97 -2.77 -15.37
C ALA A 23 33.95 -1.60 -15.62
N GLU A 24 33.85 -0.94 -16.77
CA GLU A 24 34.66 0.23 -17.12
C GLU A 24 34.19 1.48 -16.36
N ILE A 25 32.89 1.62 -16.14
CA ILE A 25 32.31 2.67 -15.29
C ILE A 25 32.70 2.45 -13.83
N GLU A 26 32.69 1.22 -13.32
CA GLU A 26 33.10 0.93 -11.94
C GLU A 26 34.57 1.29 -11.73
N LYS A 27 35.42 1.01 -12.71
CA LYS A 27 36.85 1.32 -12.64
C LYS A 27 37.13 2.82 -12.74
N SER A 28 36.49 3.51 -13.68
CA SER A 28 36.72 4.95 -13.94
C SER A 28 35.94 5.86 -12.98
N GLY A 29 34.77 5.42 -12.50
CA GLY A 29 33.87 6.16 -11.61
C GLY A 29 34.44 6.40 -10.22
N ARG A 30 35.40 5.57 -9.79
CA ARG A 30 36.12 5.75 -8.52
C ARG A 30 36.89 7.06 -8.43
N THR A 31 37.30 7.63 -9.57
CA THR A 31 38.07 8.88 -9.63
C THR A 31 37.24 10.07 -10.10
N TRP A 32 35.92 9.90 -10.26
CA TRP A 32 35.05 10.98 -10.71
C TRP A 32 34.80 11.99 -9.59
N SER A 33 34.81 13.27 -9.94
CA SER A 33 34.34 14.33 -9.06
C SER A 33 32.83 14.19 -8.82
N SER A 34 32.33 14.76 -7.73
CA SER A 34 30.89 14.78 -7.43
C SER A 34 30.07 15.41 -8.56
N GLU A 35 30.60 16.44 -9.23
CA GLU A 35 29.96 17.06 -10.41
C GLU A 35 29.83 16.08 -11.58
N THR A 36 30.85 15.25 -11.79
CA THR A 36 30.85 14.23 -12.84
C THR A 36 29.83 13.14 -12.53
N TRP A 37 29.73 12.73 -11.27
CA TRP A 37 28.70 11.80 -10.80
C TRP A 37 27.29 12.34 -11.01
N ASN A 38 27.04 13.60 -10.64
CA ASN A 38 25.72 14.21 -10.84
C ASN A 38 25.33 14.23 -12.31
N ARG A 39 26.26 14.62 -13.20
CA ARG A 39 25.99 14.61 -14.64
C ARG A 39 25.81 13.20 -15.22
N TYR A 40 26.52 12.20 -14.70
CA TYR A 40 26.32 10.80 -15.08
C TYR A 40 24.92 10.34 -14.71
N LEU A 41 24.49 10.59 -13.47
CA LEU A 41 23.16 10.24 -12.98
C LEU A 41 22.08 10.97 -13.76
N ASP A 42 22.22 12.27 -14.00
CA ASP A 42 21.26 13.04 -14.81
C ASP A 42 21.17 12.54 -16.28
N SER A 43 22.27 12.00 -16.82
CA SER A 43 22.28 11.43 -18.18
C SER A 43 21.77 9.98 -18.27
N SER A 44 21.86 9.24 -17.15
CA SER A 44 21.49 7.82 -17.05
C SER A 44 20.04 7.65 -16.58
N VAL A 45 19.61 8.56 -15.70
CA VAL A 45 18.20 8.91 -15.47
C VAL A 45 17.79 9.75 -16.67
N GLY A 46 17.80 9.13 -17.86
CA GLY A 46 17.07 9.66 -18.98
C GLY A 46 15.68 10.02 -18.46
N THR A 47 15.18 11.19 -18.85
CA THR A 47 13.78 11.54 -18.70
C THR A 47 13.00 10.28 -19.02
N LEU A 48 12.41 9.65 -18.00
CA LEU A 48 11.56 8.49 -18.17
C LEU A 48 10.42 9.03 -19.04
N ARG A 49 10.59 8.89 -20.36
CA ARG A 49 9.51 9.08 -21.29
C ARG A 49 8.56 7.97 -20.90
N ASP A 50 7.41 8.41 -20.39
CA ASP A 50 6.33 7.68 -19.72
C ASP A 50 5.78 6.46 -20.48
N ASP A 51 6.45 5.99 -21.52
CA ASP A 51 5.98 5.00 -22.47
C ASP A 51 6.38 3.57 -22.08
N ASN A 52 7.25 3.38 -21.09
CA ASN A 52 7.73 2.06 -20.62
C ASN A 52 7.56 1.82 -19.11
N LEU A 53 6.67 2.56 -18.44
CA LEU A 53 6.13 2.15 -17.12
C LEU A 53 5.06 1.05 -17.27
N SER A 54 5.23 0.13 -18.21
CA SER A 54 4.41 -1.08 -18.33
C SER A 54 4.60 -2.07 -17.16
N PHE A 55 5.58 -1.80 -16.28
CA PHE A 55 5.72 -2.48 -14.98
C PHE A 55 4.63 -2.12 -13.95
N PHE A 56 3.80 -1.12 -14.21
CA PHE A 56 2.77 -0.64 -13.28
C PHE A 56 1.35 -1.12 -13.63
N HIS A 57 1.17 -1.95 -14.66
CA HIS A 57 -0.15 -2.50 -14.96
C HIS A 57 -0.69 -3.46 -13.88
N ASP A 58 0.21 -4.03 -13.06
CA ASP A 58 -0.12 -4.95 -11.97
C ASP A 58 0.09 -4.36 -10.56
N MET A 59 0.62 -3.14 -10.44
CA MET A 59 0.44 -2.41 -9.18
C MET A 59 -0.96 -1.83 -9.19
N ASP A 60 -1.90 -2.59 -8.64
CA ASP A 60 -3.25 -2.13 -8.36
C ASP A 60 -3.14 -0.88 -7.47
N THR A 61 -3.14 0.29 -8.12
CA THR A 61 -3.00 1.61 -7.49
C THR A 61 -4.14 1.86 -6.52
N ASP A 62 -5.31 1.25 -6.77
CA ASP A 62 -6.41 1.25 -5.83
C ASP A 62 -6.04 0.42 -4.58
N GLU A 63 -5.46 -0.76 -4.72
CA GLU A 63 -5.00 -1.58 -3.59
C GLU A 63 -3.89 -0.91 -2.76
N MET A 64 -2.94 -0.26 -3.43
CA MET A 64 -1.91 0.59 -2.79
C MET A 64 -2.54 1.75 -2.02
N SER A 65 -3.52 2.44 -2.62
CA SER A 65 -4.24 3.54 -1.95
C SER A 65 -5.07 3.06 -0.76
N GLU A 66 -5.71 1.89 -0.87
CA GLU A 66 -6.50 1.25 0.18
C GLU A 66 -5.62 0.85 1.37
N LYS A 67 -4.46 0.23 1.09
CA LYS A 67 -3.45 -0.10 2.11
C LYS A 67 -2.90 1.17 2.76
N ALA A 68 -2.63 2.22 2.00
CA ALA A 68 -2.16 3.50 2.52
C ALA A 68 -3.18 4.15 3.47
N ILE A 69 -4.49 4.11 3.15
CA ILE A 69 -5.54 4.61 4.04
C ILE A 69 -5.53 3.86 5.37
N VAL A 70 -5.47 2.52 5.34
CA VAL A 70 -5.42 1.71 6.56
C VAL A 70 -4.17 2.03 7.37
N ILE A 71 -2.99 2.03 6.74
CA ILE A 71 -1.71 2.33 7.41
C ILE A 71 -1.72 3.74 8.01
N GLN A 72 -2.25 4.73 7.31
CA GLN A 72 -2.37 6.10 7.82
C GLN A 72 -3.29 6.16 9.05
N CYS A 73 -4.43 5.47 9.03
CA CYS A 73 -5.31 5.36 10.19
C CYS A 73 -4.64 4.68 11.39
N LEU A 74 -3.79 3.67 11.14
CA LEU A 74 -3.05 2.95 12.18
C LEU A 74 -1.87 3.77 12.75
N ASN A 75 -1.14 4.48 11.89
CA ASN A 75 0.04 5.27 12.26
C ASN A 75 -0.29 6.56 13.02
N GLN A 76 -1.55 7.01 13.02
CA GLN A 76 -1.99 8.15 13.83
C GLN A 76 -2.02 7.88 15.35
N GLY A 77 -1.50 6.74 15.81
CA GLY A 77 -0.95 6.59 17.16
C GLY A 77 -1.95 6.51 18.32
N LYS A 78 -3.26 6.49 18.05
CA LYS A 78 -4.28 6.57 19.11
C LYS A 78 -4.65 5.24 19.78
N TYR A 79 -4.25 4.10 19.21
CA TYR A 79 -4.65 2.76 19.71
C TYR A 79 -3.52 1.74 19.68
N ARG A 80 -2.25 2.14 19.79
CA ARG A 80 -1.13 1.19 19.55
C ARG A 80 -1.17 -0.04 20.48
N GLU A 81 -1.66 0.12 21.71
CA GLU A 81 -1.82 -0.97 22.67
C GLU A 81 -3.16 -1.71 22.51
N GLU A 82 -4.25 -1.00 22.21
CA GLU A 82 -5.61 -1.57 22.08
C GLU A 82 -6.06 -1.76 20.62
N LEU A 83 -5.13 -1.83 19.68
CA LEU A 83 -5.43 -1.80 18.24
C LEU A 83 -6.35 -2.94 17.85
N GLU A 84 -6.08 -4.13 18.36
CA GLU A 84 -6.88 -5.32 18.09
C GLU A 84 -8.33 -5.13 18.56
N THR A 85 -8.53 -4.62 19.79
CA THR A 85 -9.86 -4.35 20.33
C THR A 85 -10.57 -3.25 19.53
N ALA A 86 -9.87 -2.17 19.19
CA ALA A 86 -10.40 -1.09 18.39
C ALA A 86 -10.89 -1.59 17.03
N LEU A 87 -10.08 -2.42 16.37
CA LEU A 87 -10.42 -3.01 15.08
C LEU A 87 -11.62 -3.94 15.19
N LEU A 88 -11.69 -4.81 16.20
CA LEU A 88 -12.82 -5.72 16.42
C LEU A 88 -14.13 -4.98 16.67
N ILE A 89 -14.11 -3.92 17.49
CA ILE A 89 -15.29 -3.09 17.74
C ILE A 89 -15.67 -2.30 16.48
N ALA A 90 -14.70 -1.75 15.75
CA ALA A 90 -14.95 -1.01 14.52
C ALA A 90 -15.56 -1.89 13.43
N LEU A 91 -15.04 -3.11 13.26
CA LEU A 91 -15.58 -4.11 12.35
C LEU A 91 -17.04 -4.42 12.68
N ASP A 92 -17.43 -4.41 13.96
CA ASP A 92 -18.79 -4.71 14.33
C ASP A 92 -19.84 -3.69 13.88
N ARG A 93 -19.40 -2.47 13.56
CA ARG A 93 -20.24 -1.39 13.04
C ARG A 93 -20.37 -1.42 11.50
N LEU A 94 -19.69 -2.35 10.83
CA LEU A 94 -19.84 -2.61 9.40
C LEU A 94 -21.04 -3.54 9.14
N THR A 95 -21.62 -3.47 7.95
CA THR A 95 -22.65 -4.41 7.50
C THR A 95 -22.05 -5.80 7.27
N ASN A 96 -22.87 -6.86 7.21
CA ASN A 96 -22.36 -8.22 7.00
C ASN A 96 -21.53 -8.37 5.71
N SER A 97 -21.95 -7.71 4.63
CA SER A 97 -21.22 -7.71 3.35
C SER A 97 -19.88 -6.96 3.45
N GLU A 98 -19.85 -5.84 4.16
CA GLU A 98 -18.62 -5.08 4.45
C GLU A 98 -17.67 -5.89 5.37
N LYS A 99 -18.18 -6.56 6.41
CA LYS A 99 -17.37 -7.44 7.26
C LYS A 99 -16.78 -8.60 6.47
N PHE A 100 -17.59 -9.21 5.60
CA PHE A 100 -17.18 -10.33 4.76
C PHE A 100 -16.02 -9.94 3.83
N ILE A 101 -16.16 -8.83 3.09
CA ILE A 101 -15.13 -8.42 2.14
C ILE A 101 -13.81 -8.07 2.83
N ILE A 102 -13.88 -7.40 3.99
CA ILE A 102 -12.70 -7.06 4.78
C ILE A 102 -12.03 -8.32 5.32
N LYS A 103 -12.82 -9.28 5.83
CA LYS A 103 -12.30 -10.57 6.30
C LYS A 103 -11.63 -11.36 5.18
N GLU A 104 -12.31 -11.58 4.06
CA GLU A 104 -11.76 -12.38 2.96
C GLU A 104 -10.52 -11.72 2.35
N SER A 105 -10.52 -10.39 2.17
CA SER A 105 -9.41 -9.68 1.56
C SER A 105 -8.19 -9.58 2.49
N PHE A 106 -8.37 -9.23 3.77
CA PHE A 106 -7.24 -8.91 4.66
C PHE A 106 -6.86 -10.02 5.64
N TRP A 107 -7.80 -10.87 6.08
CA TRP A 107 -7.47 -12.02 6.95
C TRP A 107 -7.13 -13.27 6.17
N LYS A 108 -7.80 -13.50 5.04
CA LYS A 108 -7.60 -14.70 4.22
C LYS A 108 -6.77 -14.45 2.97
N GLY A 109 -6.45 -13.18 2.64
CA GLY A 109 -5.66 -12.83 1.46
C GLY A 109 -6.32 -13.21 0.13
N VAL A 110 -7.65 -13.28 0.09
CA VAL A 110 -8.40 -13.68 -1.11
C VAL A 110 -8.49 -12.51 -2.06
N HIS A 111 -8.18 -12.74 -3.35
CA HIS A 111 -8.30 -11.73 -4.38
C HIS A 111 -9.76 -11.33 -4.67
N ASP A 112 -9.97 -10.06 -5.02
CA ASP A 112 -11.30 -9.49 -5.28
C ASP A 112 -12.10 -10.28 -6.33
N LYS A 113 -11.43 -10.87 -7.33
CA LYS A 113 -12.05 -11.75 -8.34
C LYS A 113 -12.69 -12.99 -7.72
N ASP A 114 -12.07 -13.59 -6.72
CA ASP A 114 -12.59 -14.79 -6.06
C ASP A 114 -13.61 -14.45 -4.99
N ILE A 115 -13.48 -13.29 -4.33
CA ILE A 115 -14.53 -12.73 -3.48
C ILE A 115 -15.81 -12.48 -4.31
N ALA A 116 -15.67 -11.92 -5.51
CA ALA A 116 -16.79 -11.68 -6.44
C ALA A 116 -17.55 -12.96 -6.80
N LYS A 117 -16.82 -14.06 -7.05
CA LYS A 117 -17.43 -15.38 -7.26
C LYS A 117 -18.20 -15.85 -6.02
N LYS A 118 -17.60 -15.75 -4.82
CA LYS A 118 -18.25 -16.13 -3.54
C LYS A 118 -19.52 -15.33 -3.26
N MET A 119 -19.50 -14.03 -3.53
CA MET A 119 -20.62 -13.11 -3.32
C MET A 119 -21.65 -13.11 -4.47
N LYS A 120 -21.42 -13.88 -5.54
CA LYS A 120 -22.22 -13.85 -6.78
C LYS A 120 -22.46 -12.42 -7.28
N SER A 121 -21.43 -11.59 -7.21
CA SER A 121 -21.50 -10.15 -7.49
C SER A 121 -20.47 -9.75 -8.54
N PRO A 122 -20.69 -8.68 -9.33
CA PRO A 122 -19.69 -8.20 -10.28
C PRO A 122 -18.39 -7.78 -9.60
N HIS A 123 -17.25 -8.06 -10.22
CA HIS A 123 -15.92 -7.69 -9.70
C HIS A 123 -15.81 -6.19 -9.34
N LYS A 124 -16.37 -5.31 -10.19
CA LYS A 124 -16.42 -3.86 -9.95
C LYS A 124 -17.19 -3.51 -8.68
N SER A 125 -18.31 -4.20 -8.40
CA SER A 125 -19.12 -3.98 -7.21
C SER A 125 -18.38 -4.38 -5.94
N VAL A 126 -17.59 -5.47 -5.98
CA VAL A 126 -16.72 -5.90 -4.88
C VAL A 126 -15.68 -4.82 -4.57
N ARG A 127 -14.97 -4.29 -5.57
CA ARG A 127 -14.00 -3.20 -5.36
C ARG A 127 -14.64 -1.96 -4.74
N VAL A 128 -15.80 -1.54 -5.24
CA VAL A 128 -16.55 -0.38 -4.68
C VAL A 128 -16.97 -0.65 -3.23
N LEU A 129 -17.44 -1.86 -2.93
CA LEU A 129 -17.84 -2.25 -1.57
C LEU A 129 -16.64 -2.27 -0.61
N LYS A 130 -15.50 -2.79 -1.06
CA LYS A 130 -14.24 -2.84 -0.30
C LYS A 130 -13.76 -1.44 0.06
N SER A 131 -13.64 -0.57 -0.95
CA SER A 131 -13.22 0.82 -0.76
C SER A 131 -14.16 1.57 0.21
N ARG A 132 -15.48 1.38 0.07
CA ARG A 132 -16.48 1.95 1.00
C ARG A 132 -16.31 1.42 2.42
N ALA A 133 -16.13 0.10 2.58
CA ALA A 133 -15.92 -0.52 3.88
C ALA A 133 -14.67 0.02 4.57
N LEU A 134 -13.56 0.17 3.84
CA LEU A 134 -12.30 0.73 4.35
C LEU A 134 -12.45 2.19 4.76
N LYS A 135 -13.10 3.02 3.93
CA LYS A 135 -13.36 4.42 4.26
C LYS A 135 -14.20 4.54 5.53
N LYS A 136 -15.24 3.73 5.66
CA LYS A 136 -16.11 3.67 6.84
C LYS A 136 -15.35 3.21 8.08
N LEU A 137 -14.49 2.18 7.94
CA LEU A 137 -13.62 1.70 9.02
C LEU A 137 -12.67 2.80 9.49
N GLY A 138 -12.04 3.55 8.57
CA GLY A 138 -11.20 4.70 8.89
C GLY A 138 -11.95 5.80 9.64
N GLN A 139 -13.19 6.12 9.24
CA GLN A 139 -14.05 7.07 9.95
C GLN A 139 -14.41 6.60 11.37
N ILE A 140 -14.72 5.32 11.54
CA ILE A 140 -15.02 4.74 12.86
C ILE A 140 -13.78 4.79 13.77
N LEU A 141 -12.63 4.36 13.25
CA LEU A 141 -11.36 4.33 13.99
C LEU A 141 -10.91 5.74 14.41
N SER A 142 -11.12 6.75 13.55
CA SER A 142 -10.77 8.14 13.87
C SER A 142 -11.76 8.82 14.84
N GLY A 143 -12.97 8.29 14.99
CA GLY A 143 -14.03 8.87 15.81
C GLY A 143 -13.74 8.87 17.32
N GLN A 144 -14.20 9.91 18.02
CA GLN A 144 -14.01 10.04 19.47
C GLN A 144 -14.80 8.99 20.26
N GLN A 145 -16.01 8.65 19.80
CA GLN A 145 -16.88 7.66 20.45
C GLN A 145 -16.22 6.30 20.65
N LEU A 146 -15.41 5.84 19.68
CA LEU A 146 -14.71 4.57 19.80
C LEU A 146 -13.64 4.62 20.90
N LYS A 147 -12.97 5.76 21.06
CA LYS A 147 -11.97 5.96 22.12
C LYS A 147 -12.60 5.90 23.48
N ASP A 148 -13.72 6.61 23.65
CA ASP A 148 -14.42 6.67 24.92
C ASP A 148 -14.93 5.26 25.31
N GLU A 149 -15.40 4.49 24.34
CA GLU A 149 -15.79 3.08 24.53
C GLU A 149 -14.60 2.20 24.95
N ILE A 150 -13.45 2.31 24.26
CA ILE A 150 -12.25 1.53 24.61
C ILE A 150 -11.72 1.92 25.99
N LEU A 151 -11.71 3.22 26.31
CA LEU A 151 -11.28 3.72 27.62
C LEU A 151 -12.19 3.19 28.73
N HIS A 152 -13.50 3.18 28.51
CA HIS A 152 -14.46 2.60 29.44
C HIS A 152 -14.21 1.10 29.65
N LEU A 153 -14.01 0.34 28.56
CA LEU A 153 -13.70 -1.10 28.62
C LEU A 153 -12.37 -1.38 29.32
N LYS A 154 -11.36 -0.53 29.12
CA LYS A 154 -10.06 -0.60 29.80
C LYS A 154 -10.23 -0.38 31.29
N ASN A 155 -10.93 0.68 31.69
CA ASN A 155 -11.19 0.99 33.10
C ASN A 155 -12.04 -0.09 33.79
N SER A 156 -12.89 -0.78 33.03
CA SER A 156 -13.74 -1.87 33.54
C SER A 156 -13.04 -3.23 33.52
N ASN A 157 -11.80 -3.31 33.03
CA ASN A 157 -11.04 -4.55 32.84
C ASN A 157 -11.77 -5.61 31.98
N LEU A 158 -12.53 -5.16 30.96
CA LEU A 158 -13.36 -6.01 30.09
C LEU A 158 -12.76 -6.25 28.70
N LEU A 159 -11.60 -5.65 28.39
CA LEU A 159 -10.99 -5.74 27.05
C LEU A 159 -10.74 -7.18 26.60
N SER A 160 -10.21 -8.03 27.49
CA SER A 160 -9.93 -9.46 27.20
C SER A 160 -11.19 -10.25 26.88
N ASN A 161 -12.30 -9.96 27.56
CA ASN A 161 -13.61 -10.58 27.32
C ASN A 161 -14.15 -10.19 25.95
N VAL A 162 -14.05 -8.90 25.59
CA VAL A 162 -14.47 -8.38 24.29
C VAL A 162 -13.68 -9.02 23.15
N ILE A 163 -12.35 -9.13 23.29
CA ILE A 163 -11.50 -9.80 22.31
C ILE A 163 -11.93 -11.27 22.15
N SER A 164 -12.11 -11.98 23.25
CA SER A 164 -12.45 -13.41 23.24
C SER A 164 -13.80 -13.67 22.58
N LEU A 165 -14.82 -12.85 22.86
CA LEU A 165 -16.15 -12.95 22.26
C LEU A 165 -16.12 -12.61 20.77
N LYS A 166 -15.45 -11.51 20.39
CA LYS A 166 -15.46 -11.01 19.01
C LYS A 166 -14.50 -11.79 18.09
N LYS A 167 -13.49 -12.48 18.60
CA LYS A 167 -12.64 -13.35 17.75
C LYS A 167 -13.39 -14.55 17.17
N GLN A 168 -14.45 -15.02 17.81
CA GLN A 168 -15.18 -16.21 17.37
C GLN A 168 -15.76 -16.10 15.96
N TRP A 169 -16.19 -14.91 15.51
CA TRP A 169 -16.75 -14.74 14.16
C TRP A 169 -15.67 -14.65 13.07
N ILE A 170 -14.46 -14.19 13.40
CA ILE A 170 -13.31 -14.22 12.49
C ILE A 170 -12.94 -15.67 12.18
N GLN A 171 -13.06 -16.56 13.16
CA GLN A 171 -12.76 -17.98 13.01
C GLN A 171 -13.89 -18.79 12.34
N ARG A 172 -15.14 -18.31 12.34
CA ARG A 172 -16.25 -19.00 11.68
C ARG A 172 -16.24 -18.77 10.17
N ASP A 173 -16.17 -19.83 9.37
CA ASP A 173 -16.15 -19.72 7.90
C ASP A 173 -17.48 -19.27 7.27
N SER A 174 -18.58 -19.29 8.01
CA SER A 174 -19.91 -18.95 7.50
C SER A 174 -20.39 -17.58 8.01
N LEU A 175 -20.12 -16.52 7.26
CA LEU A 175 -21.03 -15.37 7.26
C LEU A 175 -22.16 -15.72 6.28
N THR A 176 -23.28 -16.20 6.81
CA THR A 176 -24.49 -16.41 6.00
C THR A 176 -25.01 -15.04 5.56
N PHE A 177 -24.98 -14.78 4.26
CA PHE A 177 -25.71 -13.66 3.66
C PHE A 177 -27.20 -13.92 3.85
N ARG A 178 -27.87 -13.12 4.69
CA ARG A 178 -29.33 -13.00 4.71
C ARG A 178 -29.70 -11.70 4.05
#